data_AF-A0A9J8BGB6-F1
#
_entry.id   AF-A0A9J8BGB6-F1
#
_cell.length_a   1.000
_cell.length_b   1.000
_cell.length_c   1.000
_cell.angle_alpha   90.00
_cell.angle_beta   90.00
_cell.angle_gamma   90.00
#
_symmetry.space_group_name_H-M   'P 1'
#
loop_
_entity.id
_entity.type
_entity.pdbx_description
1 polymer ?
#
loop_
_entity_poly.entity_id
_entity_poly.type
_entity_poly.pdbx_seq_one_letter_code
_entity_poly.pdbx_strand_id
1 'polypeptide(L)'
;ICKGSLCAQHCLNNLLQGEYFSPVELSSIAEQLDEEERMRMAEGGVQTEEYRTFLQQPSGNMDDSGFFSIQVISNALGVWGLEIVLFNSREYQQLQIDPIHEKAFICNYKEHWFTVRKLGQQWFNLNSLLTGPELISDTYLALFLAQLQQEGKTLVMVHPHECHSDNAGKLSSAKCLCRLFHICDPGKPAGV
;
A
#
# COMPACT_ATOMS: atom_id res chain seq x y z
N ILE A 1 10.87 -14.77 8.30
CA ILE A 1 9.67 -15.25 9.02
C ILE A 1 9.18 -14.11 9.89
N CYS A 2 8.06 -13.49 9.51
CA CYS A 2 7.39 -12.52 10.38
C CYS A 2 7.14 -13.11 11.76
N LYS A 3 7.76 -12.52 12.77
CA LYS A 3 7.17 -12.56 14.12
C LYS A 3 5.93 -11.65 14.04
N GLY A 4 4.81 -12.16 14.52
CA GLY A 4 3.47 -11.63 14.28
C GLY A 4 3.35 -10.11 14.34
N SER A 5 2.40 -9.61 13.55
CA SER A 5 1.82 -8.26 13.57
C SER A 5 2.49 -7.16 12.76
N LEU A 6 3.79 -7.23 12.44
CA LEU A 6 4.45 -6.21 11.60
C LEU A 6 4.24 -6.41 10.08
N CYS A 7 3.11 -7.00 9.69
CA CYS A 7 2.84 -7.33 8.29
C CYS A 7 2.78 -6.09 7.38
N ALA A 8 2.21 -4.98 7.86
CA ALA A 8 2.11 -3.73 7.09
C ALA A 8 3.51 -3.14 6.81
N GLN A 9 4.41 -3.16 7.79
CA GLN A 9 5.79 -2.72 7.63
C GLN A 9 6.49 -3.54 6.54
N HIS A 10 6.46 -4.88 6.66
CA HIS A 10 7.08 -5.75 5.67
C HIS A 10 6.44 -5.60 4.29
N CYS A 11 5.12 -5.43 4.23
CA CYS A 11 4.40 -5.17 3.00
C CYS A 11 4.92 -3.89 2.31
N LEU A 12 4.95 -2.76 3.02
CA LEU A 12 5.43 -1.49 2.47
C LEU A 12 6.91 -1.53 2.08
N ASN A 13 7.77 -2.13 2.91
CA ASN A 13 9.19 -2.24 2.62
C ASN A 13 9.48 -3.16 1.44
N ASN A 14 8.77 -4.28 1.32
CA ASN A 14 8.85 -5.17 0.16
C ASN A 14 8.31 -4.48 -1.10
N LEU A 15 7.24 -3.69 -0.97
CA LEU A 15 6.70 -2.88 -2.04
C LEU A 15 7.68 -1.83 -2.51
N LEU A 16 8.44 -1.17 -1.63
CA LEU A 16 9.43 -0.17 -2.00
C LEU A 16 10.83 -0.75 -2.28
N GLN A 17 11.03 -2.05 -2.04
CA GLN A 17 12.32 -2.75 -2.13
C GLN A 17 13.40 -2.11 -1.24
N GLY A 18 13.02 -1.67 -0.04
CA GLY A 18 13.93 -1.09 0.92
C GLY A 18 13.27 -0.91 2.29
N GLU A 19 14.09 -0.77 3.34
CA GLU A 19 13.62 -0.56 4.71
C GLU A 19 13.30 0.92 4.95
N TYR A 20 12.23 1.41 4.33
CA TYR A 20 11.82 2.80 4.40
C TYR A 20 10.88 3.09 5.57
N PHE A 21 10.11 2.10 6.00
CA PHE A 21 9.16 2.21 7.09
C PHE A 21 9.56 1.34 8.28
N SER A 22 9.46 1.94 9.45
CA SER A 22 9.54 1.29 10.75
C SER A 22 8.14 1.17 11.39
N PRO A 23 7.96 0.26 12.36
CA PRO A 23 6.70 0.15 13.09
C PRO A 23 6.32 1.45 13.79
N VAL A 24 7.31 2.18 14.31
CA VAL A 24 7.12 3.43 15.03
C VAL A 24 6.54 4.50 14.11
N GLU A 25 7.07 4.62 12.89
CA GLU A 25 6.53 5.57 11.90
C GLU A 25 5.10 5.24 11.50
N LEU A 26 4.78 3.94 11.31
CA LEU A 26 3.41 3.52 11.01
C LEU A 26 2.44 3.80 12.16
N SER A 27 2.88 3.59 13.40
CA SER A 27 2.10 3.97 14.60
C SER A 27 1.85 5.47 14.66
N SER A 28 2.87 6.30 14.39
CA SER A 28 2.68 7.76 14.35
C SER A 28 1.69 8.19 13.25
N ILE A 29 1.70 7.54 12.08
CA ILE A 29 0.73 7.81 11.01
C ILE A 29 -0.69 7.40 11.45
N ALA A 30 -0.82 6.26 12.14
CA ALA A 30 -2.11 5.81 12.67
C ALA A 30 -2.68 6.79 13.71
N GLU A 31 -1.87 7.22 14.67
CA GLU A 31 -2.25 8.22 15.68
C GLU A 31 -2.67 9.56 15.04
N GLN A 32 -1.96 9.99 13.99
CA GLN A 32 -2.32 11.19 13.24
C GLN A 32 -3.66 11.06 12.55
N LEU A 33 -3.94 9.91 11.92
CA LEU A 33 -5.23 9.66 11.29
C LEU A 33 -6.36 9.63 12.31
N ASP A 34 -6.16 9.00 13.47
CA ASP A 34 -7.15 9.00 14.55
C ASP A 34 -7.44 10.42 15.04
N GLU A 35 -6.41 11.27 15.17
CA GLU A 35 -6.57 12.67 15.56
C GLU A 35 -7.32 13.48 14.49
N GLU A 36 -7.01 13.28 13.20
CA GLU A 36 -7.72 13.93 12.11
C GLU A 36 -9.19 13.52 12.06
N GLU A 37 -9.49 12.24 12.24
CA GLU A 37 -10.86 11.72 12.33
C GLU A 37 -11.58 12.32 13.55
N ARG A 38 -10.91 12.42 14.70
CA ARG A 38 -11.42 13.07 15.91
C ARG A 38 -11.75 14.54 15.67
N MET A 39 -10.85 15.28 15.01
CA MET A 39 -11.03 16.70 14.71
C MET A 39 -12.20 16.91 13.75
N ARG A 40 -12.34 16.08 12.71
CA ARG A 40 -13.51 16.14 11.80
C ARG A 40 -14.82 15.83 12.51
N MET A 41 -14.83 14.91 13.47
CA MET A 41 -16.03 14.66 14.28
C MET A 41 -16.33 15.80 15.26
N ALA A 42 -15.31 16.47 15.78
CA ALA A 42 -15.49 17.66 16.62
C ALA A 42 -16.17 18.82 15.85
N GLU A 43 -15.93 18.95 14.54
CA GLU A 43 -16.63 19.90 13.67
C GLU A 43 -18.14 19.61 13.56
N GLY A 44 -18.53 18.33 13.64
CA GLY A 44 -19.94 17.88 13.71
C GLY A 44 -20.61 18.14 15.07
N GLY A 45 -19.87 18.64 16.05
CA GLY A 45 -20.34 19.03 17.38
C GLY A 45 -19.78 18.15 18.50
N VAL A 46 -18.94 18.72 19.35
CA VAL A 46 -18.29 18.03 20.50
C VAL A 46 -19.24 17.55 21.61
N GLN A 47 -20.54 17.88 21.54
CA GLN A 47 -21.56 17.47 22.52
C GLN A 47 -22.44 16.32 22.06
N THR A 48 -22.22 15.81 20.85
CA THR A 48 -23.00 14.70 20.29
C THR A 48 -22.62 13.37 20.94
N GLU A 49 -23.58 12.44 20.99
CA GLU A 49 -23.38 11.09 21.52
C GLU A 49 -22.32 10.34 20.69
N GLU A 50 -22.27 10.64 19.38
CA GLU A 50 -21.32 10.10 18.42
C GLU A 50 -19.88 10.48 18.76
N TYR A 51 -19.60 11.75 19.10
CA TYR A 51 -18.27 12.19 19.51
C TYR A 51 -17.83 11.54 20.83
N ARG A 52 -18.75 11.40 21.79
CA ARG A 52 -18.47 10.73 23.07
C ARG A 52 -18.20 9.23 22.90
N THR A 53 -18.95 8.59 22.01
CA THR A 53 -18.76 7.18 21.67
C THR A 53 -17.42 6.98 20.98
N PHE A 54 -17.07 7.86 20.03
CA PHE A 54 -15.79 7.82 19.34
C PHE A 54 -14.60 7.99 20.29
N LEU A 55 -14.68 8.90 21.27
CA LEU A 55 -13.63 9.05 22.30
C LEU A 55 -13.44 7.81 23.19
N GLN A 56 -14.45 6.95 23.29
CA GLN A 56 -14.37 5.70 24.05
C GLN A 56 -13.93 4.51 23.19
N GLN A 57 -13.94 4.65 21.87
CA GLN A 57 -13.50 3.58 20.97
C GLN A 57 -11.97 3.53 20.92
N PRO A 58 -11.39 2.31 20.91
CA PRO A 58 -9.97 2.14 20.62
C PRO A 58 -9.65 2.64 19.20
N SER A 59 -8.38 2.92 18.93
CA SER A 59 -7.91 3.31 17.59
C SER A 59 -8.42 2.34 16.54
N GLY A 60 -9.12 2.86 15.52
CA GLY A 60 -9.53 2.06 14.37
C GLY A 60 -8.38 1.80 13.40
N ASN A 61 -7.30 2.59 13.51
CA ASN A 61 -6.18 2.57 12.59
C ASN A 61 -5.02 1.68 13.06
N MET A 62 -4.92 1.42 14.36
CA MET A 62 -3.98 0.50 14.98
C MET A 62 -4.66 -0.36 16.06
N ASP A 63 -4.64 -1.68 15.89
CA ASP A 63 -5.10 -2.62 16.92
C ASP A 63 -3.98 -2.92 17.94
N ASP A 64 -4.36 -3.35 19.15
CA ASP A 64 -3.46 -3.77 20.24
C ASP A 64 -2.55 -4.94 19.82
N SER A 65 -2.99 -5.70 18.81
CA SER A 65 -2.19 -6.75 18.19
C SER A 65 -1.04 -6.20 17.36
N GLY A 66 -1.06 -4.93 16.93
CA GLY A 66 -0.11 -4.32 15.99
C GLY A 66 -0.57 -4.36 14.53
N PHE A 67 -1.86 -4.57 14.27
CA PHE A 67 -2.44 -4.50 12.93
C PHE A 67 -2.71 -3.07 12.50
N PHE A 68 -2.39 -2.75 11.25
CA PHE A 68 -2.62 -1.43 10.67
C PHE A 68 -3.76 -1.49 9.64
N SER A 69 -4.60 -0.46 9.66
CA SER A 69 -5.66 -0.28 8.68
C SER A 69 -5.11 0.04 7.28
N ILE A 70 -5.96 -0.13 6.26
CA ILE A 70 -5.62 0.27 4.88
C ILE A 70 -5.40 1.79 4.74
N GLN A 71 -6.02 2.60 5.61
CA GLN A 71 -5.85 4.06 5.59
C GLN A 71 -4.41 4.44 5.98
N VAL A 72 -3.82 3.76 6.97
CA VAL A 72 -2.41 3.95 7.36
C VAL A 72 -1.49 3.64 6.18
N ILE A 73 -1.73 2.51 5.50
CA ILE A 73 -0.96 2.10 4.31
C ILE A 73 -1.12 3.13 3.18
N SER A 74 -2.34 3.63 2.96
CA SER A 74 -2.64 4.66 1.96
C SER A 74 -1.87 5.94 2.22
N ASN A 75 -1.92 6.46 3.45
CA ASN A 75 -1.26 7.71 3.83
C ASN A 75 0.27 7.56 3.76
N ALA A 76 0.80 6.43 4.25
CA ALA A 76 2.22 6.11 4.12
C ALA A 76 2.68 6.13 2.65
N LEU A 77 1.91 5.57 1.73
CA LEU A 77 2.21 5.58 0.30
C LEU A 77 2.02 6.96 -0.35
N GLY A 78 1.06 7.74 0.13
CA GLY A 78 0.81 9.12 -0.32
C GLY A 78 2.04 10.03 -0.18
N VAL A 79 2.83 9.86 0.89
CA VAL A 79 4.11 10.58 1.08
C VAL A 79 5.10 10.33 -0.07
N TRP A 80 5.02 9.17 -0.72
CA TRP A 80 5.87 8.79 -1.85
C TRP A 80 5.25 9.14 -3.22
N GLY A 81 4.08 9.79 -3.24
CA GLY A 81 3.33 10.06 -4.46
C GLY A 81 2.77 8.78 -5.09
N LEU A 82 2.50 7.75 -4.27
CA LEU A 82 1.84 6.52 -4.69
C LEU A 82 0.40 6.56 -4.19
N GLU A 83 -0.51 6.10 -5.04
CA GLU A 83 -1.93 5.98 -4.75
C GLU A 83 -2.33 4.51 -4.76
N ILE A 84 -3.29 4.17 -3.89
CA ILE A 84 -3.89 2.85 -3.85
C ILE A 84 -5.31 2.87 -4.41
N VAL A 85 -5.61 1.96 -5.34
CA VAL A 85 -6.95 1.83 -5.93
C VAL A 85 -7.48 0.44 -5.68
N LEU A 86 -8.73 0.36 -5.21
CA LEU A 86 -9.41 -0.91 -5.00
C LEU A 86 -9.58 -1.64 -6.35
N PHE A 87 -9.07 -2.86 -6.44
CA PHE A 87 -9.19 -3.66 -7.66
C PHE A 87 -10.64 -4.03 -8.01
N ASN A 88 -11.54 -4.03 -7.02
CA ASN A 88 -12.97 -4.26 -7.21
C ASN A 88 -13.77 -2.98 -7.51
N SER A 89 -13.11 -1.84 -7.76
CA SER A 89 -13.84 -0.63 -8.14
C SER A 89 -14.49 -0.80 -9.51
N ARG A 90 -15.68 -0.21 -9.69
CA ARG A 90 -16.39 -0.25 -10.98
C ARG A 90 -15.58 0.44 -12.06
N GLU A 91 -14.82 1.49 -11.72
CA GLU A 91 -13.95 2.16 -12.69
C GLU A 91 -12.93 1.17 -13.26
N TYR A 92 -12.29 0.37 -12.41
CA TYR A 92 -11.25 -0.55 -12.86
C TYR A 92 -11.82 -1.71 -13.71
N GLN A 93 -12.97 -2.27 -13.30
CA GLN A 93 -13.65 -3.30 -14.10
C GLN A 93 -14.08 -2.79 -15.48
N GLN A 94 -14.47 -1.52 -15.57
CA GLN A 94 -14.87 -0.89 -16.83
C GLN A 94 -13.68 -0.58 -17.73
N LEU A 95 -12.52 -0.29 -17.16
CA LEU A 95 -11.31 0.05 -17.91
C LEU A 95 -10.63 -1.17 -18.55
N GLN A 96 -11.04 -2.40 -18.21
CA GLN A 96 -10.46 -3.66 -18.72
C GLN A 96 -8.92 -3.65 -18.70
N ILE A 97 -8.32 -3.04 -17.68
CA ILE A 97 -6.87 -2.97 -17.57
C ILE A 97 -6.36 -4.37 -17.22
N ASP A 98 -5.55 -4.93 -18.13
CA ASP A 98 -4.96 -6.24 -17.87
C ASP A 98 -4.03 -6.15 -16.65
N PRO A 99 -4.24 -7.01 -15.62
CA PRO A 99 -3.44 -6.99 -14.38
C PRO A 99 -1.93 -7.18 -14.60
N ILE A 100 -1.52 -7.69 -15.76
CA ILE A 100 -0.12 -7.94 -16.11
C ILE A 100 0.68 -6.65 -16.39
N HIS A 101 -0.02 -5.55 -16.72
CA HIS A 101 0.59 -4.25 -16.99
C HIS A 101 0.82 -3.44 -15.72
N GLU A 102 0.18 -3.83 -14.63
CA GLU A 102 0.43 -3.23 -13.32
C GLU A 102 1.83 -3.58 -12.82
N LYS A 103 2.30 -2.77 -11.85
CA LYS A 103 3.65 -2.93 -11.29
C LYS A 103 3.64 -3.62 -9.94
N ALA A 104 2.62 -3.39 -9.13
CA ALA A 104 2.48 -3.99 -7.82
C ALA A 104 1.03 -4.01 -7.34
N PHE A 105 0.74 -5.02 -6.53
CA PHE A 105 -0.50 -5.21 -5.82
C PHE A 105 -0.21 -5.37 -4.32
N ILE A 106 -1.09 -4.83 -3.50
CA ILE A 106 -1.15 -5.12 -2.08
C ILE A 106 -2.43 -5.92 -1.83
N CYS A 107 -2.29 -7.01 -1.10
CA CYS A 107 -3.37 -7.93 -0.78
C CYS A 107 -3.56 -7.98 0.73
N ASN A 108 -4.82 -8.01 1.19
CA ASN A 108 -5.16 -8.37 2.56
C ASN A 108 -5.78 -9.76 2.60
N TYR A 109 -5.21 -10.69 3.37
CA TYR A 109 -5.84 -11.98 3.63
C TYR A 109 -5.88 -12.30 5.12
N LYS A 110 -7.09 -12.44 5.70
CA LYS A 110 -7.30 -12.79 7.12
C LYS A 110 -6.46 -11.91 8.05
N GLU A 111 -6.57 -10.59 7.87
CA GLU A 111 -5.76 -9.63 8.60
C GLU A 111 -4.28 -9.94 8.33
N HIS A 112 -3.85 -9.89 7.07
CA HIS A 112 -2.43 -10.03 6.75
C HIS A 112 -2.14 -9.33 5.44
N TRP A 113 -1.33 -8.30 5.52
CA TRP A 113 -0.89 -7.52 4.37
C TRP A 113 0.33 -8.17 3.73
N PHE A 114 0.25 -8.40 2.42
CA PHE A 114 1.39 -8.84 1.63
C PHE A 114 1.41 -8.15 0.27
N THR A 115 2.60 -8.04 -0.29
CA THR A 115 2.82 -7.41 -1.60
C THR A 115 3.09 -8.45 -2.66
N VAL A 116 2.47 -8.27 -3.82
CA VAL A 116 2.81 -8.97 -5.06
C VAL A 116 3.37 -7.94 -6.02
N ARG A 117 4.64 -8.06 -6.40
CA ARG A 117 5.34 -7.04 -7.20
C ARG A 117 5.98 -7.67 -8.43
N LYS A 118 5.94 -6.94 -9.54
CA LYS A 118 6.69 -7.28 -10.75
C LYS A 118 8.14 -6.82 -10.61
N LEU A 119 9.09 -7.76 -10.68
CA LEU A 119 10.52 -7.50 -10.68
C LEU A 119 11.08 -7.93 -12.04
N GLY A 120 11.52 -6.96 -12.84
CA GLY A 120 11.89 -7.19 -14.24
C GLY A 120 10.66 -7.61 -15.07
N GLN A 121 10.67 -8.86 -15.55
CA GLN A 121 9.60 -9.42 -16.38
C GLN A 121 8.73 -10.44 -15.63
N GLN A 122 8.98 -10.70 -14.35
CA GLN A 122 8.30 -11.75 -13.59
C GLN A 122 7.63 -11.20 -12.34
N TRP A 123 6.54 -11.85 -11.92
CA TRP A 123 5.82 -11.50 -10.70
C TRP A 123 6.35 -12.29 -9.51
N PHE A 124 6.43 -11.63 -8.37
CA PHE A 124 6.87 -12.26 -7.12
C PHE A 124 5.87 -11.97 -6.01
N ASN A 125 5.49 -13.03 -5.30
CA ASN A 125 4.79 -12.94 -4.03
C ASN A 125 5.80 -12.69 -2.92
N LEU A 126 5.76 -11.49 -2.35
CA LEU A 126 6.63 -11.06 -1.25
C LEU A 126 5.89 -11.18 0.09
N ASN A 127 5.11 -12.25 0.24
CA ASN A 127 4.46 -12.55 1.51
C ASN A 127 5.52 -12.91 2.56
N SER A 128 5.48 -12.14 3.63
CA SER A 128 6.43 -12.20 4.73
C SER A 128 6.27 -13.44 5.64
N LEU A 129 5.18 -14.19 5.47
CA LEU A 129 4.99 -15.54 6.03
C LEU A 129 5.78 -16.62 5.29
N LEU A 130 6.18 -16.35 4.04
CA LEU A 130 6.98 -17.28 3.26
C LEU A 130 8.45 -17.21 3.70
N THR A 131 9.20 -18.27 3.41
CA THR A 131 10.66 -18.33 3.64
C THR A 131 11.44 -17.46 2.66
N GLY A 132 10.82 -17.04 1.57
CA GLY A 132 11.41 -16.18 0.55
C GLY A 132 10.38 -15.77 -0.52
N PRO A 133 10.81 -15.00 -1.53
CA PRO A 133 9.94 -14.58 -2.63
C PRO A 133 9.52 -15.77 -3.48
N GLU A 134 8.21 -15.96 -3.67
CA GLU A 134 7.66 -16.99 -4.55
C GLU A 134 7.39 -16.43 -5.94
N LEU A 135 7.86 -17.14 -6.97
CA LEU A 135 7.65 -16.75 -8.37
C LEU A 135 6.20 -17.02 -8.79
N ILE A 136 5.55 -16.02 -9.39
CA ILE A 136 4.23 -16.11 -10.01
C ILE A 136 4.40 -15.91 -11.52
N SER A 137 3.87 -16.84 -12.33
CA SER A 137 3.80 -16.65 -13.78
C SER A 137 2.66 -15.70 -14.15
N ASP A 138 2.77 -15.01 -15.29
CA ASP A 138 1.72 -14.11 -15.78
C ASP A 138 0.36 -14.81 -15.92
N THR A 139 0.38 -16.08 -16.37
CA THR A 139 -0.82 -16.92 -16.49
C THR A 139 -1.43 -17.27 -15.13
N TYR A 140 -0.59 -17.45 -14.10
CA TYR A 140 -1.05 -17.78 -12.76
C TYR A 140 -1.50 -16.54 -11.99
N LEU A 141 -0.93 -15.36 -12.28
CA LEU A 141 -1.29 -14.10 -11.61
C LEU A 141 -2.79 -13.82 -11.71
N ALA A 142 -3.36 -13.89 -12.92
CA ALA A 142 -4.79 -13.64 -13.10
C ALA A 142 -5.66 -14.59 -12.26
N LEU A 143 -5.28 -15.87 -12.22
CA LEU A 143 -5.97 -16.88 -11.41
C LEU A 143 -5.84 -16.60 -9.91
N PHE A 144 -4.63 -16.25 -9.47
CA PHE A 144 -4.33 -15.88 -8.09
C PHE A 144 -5.17 -14.68 -7.64
N LEU A 145 -5.17 -13.59 -8.41
CA LEU A 145 -5.96 -12.39 -8.12
C LEU A 145 -7.46 -12.70 -8.11
N ALA A 146 -7.96 -13.46 -9.09
CA ALA A 146 -9.37 -13.86 -9.14
C ALA A 146 -9.78 -14.70 -7.92
N GLN A 147 -8.92 -15.61 -7.46
CA GLN A 147 -9.17 -16.38 -6.25
C GLN A 147 -9.25 -15.46 -5.01
N LEU A 148 -8.34 -14.49 -4.89
CA LEU A 148 -8.39 -13.53 -3.79
C LEU A 148 -9.73 -12.76 -3.79
N GLN A 149 -10.20 -12.33 -4.95
CA GLN A 149 -11.50 -11.64 -5.07
C GLN A 149 -12.68 -12.54 -4.67
N GLN A 150 -12.70 -13.80 -5.12
CA GLN A 150 -13.79 -14.74 -4.80
C GLN A 150 -13.88 -15.04 -3.31
N GLU A 151 -12.75 -15.08 -2.61
CA GLU A 151 -12.69 -15.25 -1.17
C GLU A 151 -13.05 -13.97 -0.38
N GLY A 152 -13.46 -12.89 -1.07
CA GLY A 152 -13.89 -11.63 -0.45
C GLY A 152 -12.73 -10.78 0.09
N LYS A 153 -11.53 -10.97 -0.45
CA LYS A 153 -10.33 -10.27 0.03
C LYS A 153 -10.21 -8.87 -0.56
N THR A 154 -9.65 -7.96 0.23
CA THR A 154 -9.29 -6.63 -0.25
C THR A 154 -8.01 -6.73 -1.08
N LEU A 155 -8.15 -6.45 -2.37
CA LEU A 155 -7.04 -6.32 -3.30
C LEU A 155 -6.93 -4.86 -3.74
N VAL A 156 -5.76 -4.28 -3.57
CA VAL A 156 -5.48 -2.90 -4.01
C VAL A 156 -4.28 -2.88 -4.94
N MET A 157 -4.39 -2.07 -5.98
CA MET A 157 -3.29 -1.76 -6.88
C MET A 157 -2.54 -0.56 -6.38
N VAL A 158 -1.24 -0.54 -6.64
CA VAL A 158 -0.40 0.61 -6.34
C VAL A 158 0.08 1.20 -7.66
N HIS A 159 -0.35 2.43 -7.95
CA HIS A 159 0.14 3.19 -9.08
C HIS A 159 0.71 4.52 -8.61
N PRO A 160 1.67 5.11 -9.34
CA PRO A 160 2.09 6.48 -9.07
C PRO A 160 0.91 7.42 -9.30
N HIS A 161 0.75 8.40 -8.42
CA HIS A 161 -0.18 9.49 -8.64
C HIS A 161 0.30 10.27 -9.86
N GLU A 162 -0.56 10.45 -10.86
CA GLU A 162 -0.22 11.27 -12.03
C GLU A 162 -0.06 12.72 -11.56
N CYS A 163 1.16 13.25 -11.57
CA CYS A 163 1.38 14.67 -11.31
C CYS A 163 0.83 15.46 -12.51
N HIS A 164 -0.40 15.97 -12.38
CA HIS A 164 -0.92 16.96 -13.31
C HIS A 164 0.02 18.18 -13.32
N SER A 165 0.36 18.59 -14.54
CA SER A 165 1.43 19.53 -14.85
C SER A 165 0.98 20.94 -14.50
N ASP A 166 1.57 21.56 -13.46
CA ASP A 166 1.54 23.01 -13.34
C ASP A 166 2.58 23.62 -14.27
N ASN A 167 2.07 24.42 -15.22
CA ASN A 167 2.84 25.28 -16.11
C ASN A 167 3.66 26.30 -15.30
N ALA A 168 4.91 25.99 -14.96
CA ALA A 168 5.99 26.96 -14.86
C ALA A 168 7.32 26.24 -14.64
N GLY A 169 8.29 26.52 -15.50
CA GLY A 169 9.59 25.86 -15.49
C GLY A 169 10.36 25.99 -14.16
N LYS A 170 11.12 24.91 -13.90
CA LYS A 170 12.21 24.70 -12.93
C LYS A 170 11.83 23.97 -11.62
N LEU A 171 12.39 22.74 -11.54
CA LEU A 171 12.41 21.79 -10.40
C LEU A 171 11.01 21.27 -10.04
N SER A 172 10.66 19.98 -10.06
CA SER A 172 11.41 18.82 -9.58
C SER A 172 10.75 17.49 -10.03
N SER A 173 10.16 17.38 -11.23
CA SER A 173 9.45 16.15 -11.62
C SER A 173 10.34 14.98 -12.07
N ALA A 174 11.61 15.23 -12.44
CA ALA A 174 12.51 14.18 -12.92
C ALA A 174 13.32 13.47 -11.81
N LYS A 175 13.37 14.02 -10.58
CA LYS A 175 14.13 13.39 -9.48
C LYS A 175 13.31 12.39 -8.66
N CYS A 176 11.98 12.54 -8.59
CA CYS A 176 11.11 11.58 -7.90
C CYS A 176 10.86 10.31 -8.76
N LEU A 177 10.49 10.50 -10.04
CA LEU A 177 10.22 9.39 -10.97
C LEU A 177 11.44 8.54 -11.31
N CYS A 178 12.62 9.15 -11.56
CA CYS A 178 13.82 8.38 -11.90
C CYS A 178 14.46 7.67 -10.70
N ARG A 179 14.20 8.06 -9.45
CA ARG A 179 14.77 7.35 -8.28
C ARG A 179 13.89 6.21 -7.77
N LEU A 180 12.55 6.32 -7.82
CA LEU A 180 11.69 5.21 -7.39
C LEU A 180 11.65 4.05 -8.40
N PHE A 181 11.72 4.33 -9.71
CA PHE A 181 11.64 3.26 -10.73
C PHE A 181 13.00 2.65 -11.14
N HIS A 182 14.14 3.33 -10.98
CA HIS A 182 15.46 2.71 -11.17
C HIS A 182 15.93 1.81 -10.02
N ILE A 183 15.17 1.67 -8.94
CA ILE A 183 15.44 0.64 -7.91
C ILE A 183 15.18 -0.78 -8.46
N CYS A 184 14.52 -0.92 -9.63
CA CYS A 184 14.16 -2.23 -10.21
C CYS A 184 14.69 -2.51 -11.62
N ASP A 185 15.87 -1.97 -11.99
CA ASP A 185 16.58 -2.45 -13.17
C ASP A 185 17.91 -3.10 -12.75
N PRO A 186 18.04 -4.44 -12.73
CA PRO A 186 19.31 -5.11 -12.44
C PRO A 186 20.35 -4.99 -13.59
N GLY A 187 20.11 -4.11 -14.56
CA GLY A 187 20.85 -4.04 -15.82
C GLY A 187 21.93 -2.95 -15.92
N LYS A 188 22.47 -2.39 -14.83
CA LYS A 188 23.61 -1.46 -14.93
C LYS A 188 24.89 -2.14 -14.41
N PRO A 189 25.89 -2.44 -15.27
CA PRO A 189 27.15 -2.98 -14.80
C PRO A 189 27.80 -1.95 -13.86
N ALA A 190 28.32 -2.44 -12.74
CA ALA A 190 29.20 -1.69 -11.86
C ALA A 190 30.43 -1.26 -12.68
N GLY A 191 30.37 -0.05 -13.21
CA GLY A 191 31.42 0.56 -14.00
C GLY A 191 32.31 1.40 -13.10
N VAL A 192 33.50 0.85 -12.84
CA VAL A 192 34.84 1.47 -12.66
C VAL A 192 34.94 2.71 -11.78
#